data_AF-A0A949N5B9-F1
#
_entry.id   AF-A0A949N5B9-F1
#
_cell.length_a   1.000
_cell.length_b   1.000
_cell.length_c   1.000
_cell.angle_alpha   90.00
_cell.angle_beta   90.00
_cell.angle_gamma   90.00
#
_symmetry.space_group_name_H-M   'P 1'
#
loop_
_entity.id
_entity.type
_entity.pdbx_description
1 polymer ?
#
loop_
_entity_poly.entity_id
_entity_poly.type
_entity_poly.pdbx_seq_one_letter_code
_entity_poly.pdbx_strand_id
1 'polypeptide(L)'
;MGREAVLEETVQRYLWASPVCFTVAAAMCFALGPPSGAGHGVGWSLYAAGWLLPVVALAWRVGRGGYPGAGARFAFGLLLAAGALFLLVSG
;
A
#
# COMPACT_ATOMS: atom_id res chain seq x y z
N MET A 1 -11.89 -23.24 -16.64
CA MET A 1 -11.66 -22.10 -15.73
C MET A 1 -12.03 -20.83 -16.51
N GLY A 2 -12.96 -20.02 -16.02
CA GLY A 2 -13.38 -18.80 -16.72
C GLY A 2 -12.25 -17.75 -16.70
N ARG A 3 -12.12 -16.96 -17.78
CA ARG A 3 -11.12 -15.88 -17.91
C ARG A 3 -11.10 -14.93 -16.70
N GLU A 4 -12.26 -14.71 -16.09
CA GLU A 4 -12.42 -13.86 -14.90
C GLU A 4 -11.69 -14.42 -13.67
N ALA A 5 -11.73 -15.73 -13.44
CA ALA A 5 -11.06 -16.35 -12.28
C ALA A 5 -9.53 -16.20 -12.36
N VAL A 6 -8.96 -16.35 -13.57
CA VAL A 6 -7.52 -16.18 -13.81
C VAL A 6 -7.09 -14.73 -13.61
N LEU A 7 -7.91 -13.78 -14.05
CA LEU A 7 -7.64 -12.35 -13.89
C LEU A 7 -7.72 -11.95 -12.42
N GLU A 8 -8.70 -12.47 -11.69
CA GLU A 8 -8.90 -12.19 -10.27
C GLU A 8 -7.73 -12.75 -9.42
N GLU A 9 -7.26 -13.96 -9.73
CA GLU A 9 -6.07 -14.55 -9.11
C GLU A 9 -4.81 -13.74 -9.40
N THR A 10 -4.63 -13.30 -10.65
CA THR A 10 -3.48 -12.48 -11.06
C THR A 10 -3.48 -11.14 -10.32
N VAL A 11 -4.62 -10.44 -10.29
CA VAL A 11 -4.75 -9.16 -9.57
C VAL A 11 -4.48 -9.35 -8.08
N GLN A 12 -4.99 -10.40 -7.46
CA GLN A 12 -4.68 -10.69 -6.05
C GLN A 12 -3.21 -11.02 -5.80
N ARG A 13 -2.54 -11.66 -6.75
CA ARG A 13 -1.13 -12.01 -6.65
C ARG A 13 -0.20 -10.81 -6.79
N TYR A 14 -0.60 -9.78 -7.54
CA TYR A 14 0.21 -8.57 -7.78
C TYR A 14 -0.29 -7.31 -7.07
N LEU A 15 -1.39 -7.42 -6.32
CA LEU A 15 -1.99 -6.31 -5.56
C LEU A 15 -1.01 -5.63 -4.59
N TRP A 16 0.03 -6.34 -4.15
CA TRP A 16 1.06 -5.83 -3.27
C TRP A 16 2.10 -4.92 -3.97
N ALA A 17 2.25 -5.01 -5.29
CA ALA A 17 3.30 -4.28 -5.99
C ALA A 17 3.08 -2.75 -5.92
N SER A 18 1.84 -2.32 -6.07
CA SER A 18 1.45 -0.90 -5.95
C SER A 18 1.85 -0.30 -4.59
N PRO A 19 1.39 -0.83 -3.43
CA PRO A 19 1.76 -0.29 -2.13
C PRO A 19 3.27 -0.37 -1.86
N VAL A 20 3.99 -1.37 -2.38
CA VAL A 20 5.47 -1.38 -2.33
C VAL A 20 6.04 -0.16 -3.05
N CYS A 21 5.63 0.12 -4.29
CA CYS A 21 6.13 1.27 -5.04
C CYS A 21 5.87 2.60 -4.32
N PHE A 22 4.66 2.80 -3.79
CA PHE A 22 4.32 4.01 -3.03
C PHE A 22 5.11 4.12 -1.71
N THR A 23 5.32 3.01 -1.02
CA THR A 23 6.12 2.97 0.21
C THR A 23 7.57 3.31 -0.06
N VAL A 24 8.17 2.76 -1.13
CA VAL A 24 9.54 3.08 -1.53
C VAL A 24 9.66 4.55 -1.94
N ALA A 25 8.69 5.08 -2.70
CA ALA A 25 8.68 6.49 -3.08
C ALA A 25 8.57 7.41 -1.85
N ALA A 26 7.70 7.06 -0.89
CA ALA A 26 7.58 7.78 0.38
C ALA A 26 8.88 7.74 1.17
N ALA A 27 9.53 6.58 1.27
CA ALA A 27 10.82 6.42 1.95
C ALA A 27 11.91 7.31 1.34
N MET A 28 11.96 7.42 0.00
CA MET A 28 12.88 8.33 -0.68
C MET A 28 12.63 9.78 -0.31
N CYS A 29 11.36 10.21 -0.21
CA CYS A 29 11.01 11.56 0.23
C CYS A 29 11.43 11.84 1.68
N PHE A 30 11.33 10.86 2.58
CA PHE A 30 11.80 11.00 3.97
C PHE A 30 13.32 10.95 4.09
N ALA A 31 14.01 10.17 3.24
CA ALA A 31 15.47 10.03 3.30
C ALA A 31 16.24 11.22 2.67
N LEU A 32 15.65 11.89 1.69
CA LEU A 32 16.32 12.94 0.91
C LEU A 32 16.06 14.37 1.41
N GLY A 33 15.19 14.56 2.41
CA GLY A 33 14.79 15.89 2.90
C GLY A 33 15.00 16.09 4.40
N PRO A 34 15.18 17.33 4.88
CA PRO A 34 15.16 17.62 6.30
C PRO A 34 13.77 17.25 6.90
N PRO A 35 13.71 16.81 8.17
CA PRO A 35 12.50 16.26 8.78
C PRO A 35 11.30 17.23 8.85
N SER A 36 11.51 18.53 8.65
CA SER A 36 10.44 19.56 8.60
C SER A 36 10.26 20.18 7.21
N GLY A 37 10.92 19.66 6.18
CA GLY A 37 10.87 20.18 4.82
C GLY A 37 9.67 19.70 4.00
N ALA A 38 9.43 20.34 2.85
CA ALA A 38 8.37 19.97 1.91
C ALA A 38 8.38 18.47 1.50
N GLY A 39 9.57 17.84 1.49
CA GLY A 39 9.71 16.40 1.24
C GLY A 39 8.97 15.52 2.24
N HIS A 40 8.82 15.96 3.49
CA HIS A 40 8.11 15.22 4.53
C HIS A 40 6.59 15.14 4.25
N GLY A 41 5.97 16.26 3.86
CA GLY A 41 4.56 16.30 3.48
C GLY A 41 4.27 15.48 2.21
N VAL A 42 5.18 15.50 1.24
CA VAL A 42 5.09 14.68 0.03
C VAL A 42 5.24 13.19 0.37
N GLY A 43 6.15 12.82 1.27
CA GLY A 43 6.33 11.46 1.76
C GLY A 43 5.05 10.88 2.37
N TRP A 44 4.38 11.63 3.25
CA TRP A 44 3.09 11.22 3.82
C TRP A 44 1.99 11.13 2.78
N SER A 45 1.96 12.03 1.80
CA SER A 45 0.98 12.01 0.71
C SER A 45 1.14 10.77 -0.18
N LEU A 46 2.38 10.41 -0.52
CA LEU A 46 2.71 9.20 -1.28
C LEU A 46 2.38 7.93 -0.48
N TYR A 47 2.71 7.92 0.81
CA TYR A 47 2.35 6.82 1.69
C TYR A 47 0.83 6.64 1.78
N ALA A 48 0.06 7.73 1.97
CA ALA A 48 -1.40 7.71 1.98
C ALA A 48 -1.98 7.21 0.65
N ALA A 49 -1.40 7.60 -0.50
CA ALA A 49 -1.82 7.09 -1.81
C ALA A 49 -1.62 5.57 -1.93
N GLY A 50 -0.60 5.01 -1.29
CA GLY A 50 -0.36 3.57 -1.22
C GLY A 50 -1.51 2.76 -0.59
N TRP A 51 -2.34 3.39 0.25
CA TRP A 51 -3.50 2.75 0.89
C TRP A 51 -4.72 2.62 -0.03
N LEU A 52 -4.81 3.41 -1.10
CA LEU A 52 -6.02 3.45 -1.94
C LEU A 52 -6.32 2.09 -2.58
N LEU A 53 -5.32 1.46 -3.22
CA LEU A 53 -5.53 0.18 -3.92
C LEU A 53 -5.95 -0.95 -2.98
N PRO A 54 -5.24 -1.20 -1.85
CA PRO A 54 -5.62 -2.23 -0.89
C PRO A 54 -6.99 -1.99 -0.26
N VAL A 55 -7.32 -0.74 0.06
CA VAL A 55 -8.62 -0.37 0.66
C VAL A 55 -9.76 -0.59 -0.33
N VAL A 56 -9.61 -0.17 -1.59
CA VAL A 56 -10.60 -0.41 -2.64
C VAL A 56 -10.79 -1.90 -2.89
N ALA A 57 -9.69 -2.67 -2.97
CA ALA A 57 -9.75 -4.12 -3.15
C ALA A 57 -10.43 -4.83 -1.96
N LEU A 58 -10.18 -4.36 -0.73
CA LEU A 58 -10.85 -4.87 0.47
C LEU A 58 -12.34 -4.54 0.45
N ALA A 59 -12.72 -3.29 0.20
CA ALA A 59 -14.11 -2.85 0.15
C ALA A 59 -14.91 -3.63 -0.92
N TRP A 60 -14.31 -3.83 -2.10
CA TRP A 60 -14.90 -4.64 -3.17
C TRP A 60 -15.13 -6.09 -2.73
N ARG A 61 -14.14 -6.71 -2.08
CA ARG A 61 -14.25 -8.11 -1.61
C ARG A 61 -15.25 -8.28 -0.49
N VAL A 62 -15.28 -7.35 0.47
CA VAL A 62 -16.26 -7.32 1.57
C VAL A 62 -17.67 -7.18 1.00
N GLY A 63 -17.88 -6.29 0.01
CA GLY A 63 -19.18 -6.13 -0.65
C GLY A 63 -19.67 -7.37 -1.41
N ARG A 64 -18.78 -8.31 -1.74
CA ARG A 64 -19.10 -9.59 -2.38
C ARG A 64 -19.06 -10.79 -1.42
N GLY A 65 -18.95 -10.55 -0.10
CA GLY A 65 -18.91 -11.61 0.92
C GLY A 65 -17.63 -12.47 0.91
N GLY A 66 -16.54 -11.97 0.31
CA GLY A 66 -15.27 -12.67 0.20
C GLY A 66 -14.23 -12.21 1.23
N TYR A 67 -13.25 -13.07 1.50
CA TYR A 67 -12.11 -12.73 2.36
C TYR A 67 -10.95 -12.10 1.57
N PRO A 68 -10.16 -11.20 2.18
CA PRO A 68 -8.96 -10.67 1.55
C PRO A 68 -7.94 -11.79 1.28
N GLY A 69 -7.50 -11.87 0.02
CA GLY A 69 -6.46 -12.79 -0.42
C GLY A 69 -5.07 -12.44 0.12
N ALA A 70 -4.10 -13.32 -0.08
CA ALA A 70 -2.75 -13.19 0.46
C ALA A 70 -2.06 -11.85 0.10
N GLY A 71 -2.20 -11.38 -1.15
CA GLY A 71 -1.61 -10.11 -1.58
C GLY A 71 -2.19 -8.88 -0.87
N ALA A 72 -3.49 -8.88 -0.54
CA ALA A 72 -4.10 -7.81 0.24
C ALA A 72 -3.58 -7.81 1.69
N ARG A 73 -3.49 -8.99 2.33
CA ARG A 73 -2.93 -9.10 3.69
C ARG A 73 -1.49 -8.62 3.76
N PHE A 74 -0.67 -9.02 2.79
CA PHE A 74 0.70 -8.56 2.68
C PHE A 74 0.78 -7.04 2.46
N ALA A 75 -0.05 -6.49 1.56
CA ALA A 75 -0.12 -5.04 1.33
C ALA A 75 -0.45 -4.27 2.61
N PHE A 76 -1.48 -4.68 3.35
CA PHE A 76 -1.85 -4.03 4.63
C PHE A 76 -0.75 -4.18 5.68
N GLY A 77 -0.15 -5.37 5.81
CA GLY A 77 0.95 -5.60 6.74
C GLY A 77 2.17 -4.74 6.44
N LEU A 78 2.55 -4.65 5.15
CA LEU A 78 3.65 -3.79 4.70
C LEU A 78 3.37 -2.32 4.98
N LEU A 79 2.19 -1.82 4.62
CA LEU A 79 1.83 -0.42 4.85
C LEU A 79 1.86 -0.10 6.34
N LEU A 80 1.27 -0.93 7.20
CA LEU A 80 1.32 -0.74 8.66
C LEU A 80 2.76 -0.71 9.19
N ALA A 81 3.59 -1.68 8.78
CA ALA A 81 4.99 -1.74 9.21
C ALA A 81 5.79 -0.51 8.74
N ALA A 82 5.57 -0.08 7.49
CA ALA A 82 6.24 1.07 6.92
C ALA A 82 5.77 2.38 7.55
N GLY A 83 4.47 2.54 7.82
CA GLY A 83 3.94 3.71 8.52
C GLY A 83 4.50 3.83 9.94
N ALA A 84 4.59 2.71 10.66
CA ALA A 84 5.24 2.68 11.97
C ALA A 84 6.73 3.08 11.89
N LEU A 85 7.45 2.54 10.91
CA LEU A 85 8.85 2.90 10.68
C LEU A 85 9.00 4.39 10.33
N PHE A 86 8.13 4.93 9.47
CA PHE A 86 8.15 6.35 9.12
C PHE A 86 7.87 7.21 10.34
N LEU A 87 6.87 6.89 11.17
CA LEU A 87 6.63 7.63 12.41
C LEU A 87 7.85 7.63 13.34
N LEU A 88 8.58 6.52 13.45
CA LEU A 88 9.78 6.43 14.29
C LEU A 88 10.98 7.20 13.73
N VAL A 89 11.11 7.28 12.40
CA VAL A 89 12.21 7.98 11.73
C VAL A 89 11.93 9.48 11.58
N SER A 90 10.66 9.86 11.58
CA SER A 90 10.20 11.19 11.19
C SER A 90 9.62 12.03 12.33
N GLY A 91 9.34 11.42 13.49
CA GLY A 91 9.00 12.10 14.76
C GLY A 91 10.22 12.40 15.60
#